data_AF-A0A7M3XMZ3-F1
#
_entry.id   AF-A0A7M3XMZ3-F1
#
_cell.length_a   1.000
_cell.length_b   1.000
_cell.length_c   1.000
_cell.angle_alpha   90.00
_cell.angle_beta   90.00
_cell.angle_gamma   90.00
#
_symmetry.space_group_name_H-M   'P 1'
#
loop_
_entity.id
_entity.type
_entity.pdbx_description
1 polymer ?
#
loop_
_entity_poly.entity_id
_entity_poly.type
_entity_poly.pdbx_seq_one_letter_code
_entity_poly.pdbx_strand_id
1 'polypeptide(L)'
;MSDGIPRVSIPVIDRIILHLWEQDHQADLYIVTSEVTRTGISEVCAMHPPNVSRAMRELMSNGFVSEHSRSVRGEDRRQKTWQLTEDGRLEARQRIANLRTTTVLLRGKNGKLLEIRADEAAKKLETN
;
A
#
# COMPACT_ATOMS: atom_id res chain seq x y z
N MET A 1 31.56 -4.75 -5.61
CA MET A 1 30.97 -3.40 -5.74
C MET A 1 29.87 -3.51 -6.78
N SER A 2 28.60 -3.49 -6.37
CA SER A 2 27.46 -3.53 -7.29
C SER A 2 27.19 -2.12 -7.79
N ASP A 3 27.97 -1.69 -8.78
CA ASP A 3 27.81 -0.39 -9.41
C ASP A 3 26.44 -0.30 -10.10
N GLY A 4 25.63 0.69 -9.70
CA GLY A 4 24.64 1.30 -10.60
C GLY A 4 23.18 0.85 -10.54
N ILE A 5 22.74 0.00 -9.61
CA ILE A 5 21.29 -0.27 -9.43
C ILE A 5 20.75 0.65 -8.33
N PRO A 6 20.07 1.78 -8.65
CA PRO A 6 19.36 2.58 -7.66
C PRO A 6 18.42 1.73 -6.82
N ARG A 7 18.61 1.79 -5.50
CA ARG A 7 17.77 1.07 -4.55
C ARG A 7 16.46 1.85 -4.40
N VAL A 8 15.45 1.49 -5.18
CA VAL A 8 14.11 2.08 -5.05
C VAL A 8 13.46 1.54 -3.78
N SER A 9 12.97 2.45 -2.93
CA SER A 9 12.33 2.13 -1.66
C SER A 9 11.01 2.87 -1.57
N ILE A 10 9.94 2.16 -1.20
CA ILE A 10 8.64 2.77 -0.92
C ILE A 10 8.50 3.00 0.59
N PRO A 11 8.28 4.25 1.04
CA PRO A 11 8.03 4.56 2.43
C PRO A 11 6.89 3.71 3.03
N VAL A 12 6.97 3.48 4.35
CA VAL A 12 5.95 2.71 5.10
C VAL A 12 4.56 3.32 4.91
N ILE A 13 4.45 4.65 5.01
CA ILE A 13 3.18 5.37 4.87
C ILE A 13 2.59 5.18 3.47
N ASP A 14 3.42 5.28 2.43
CA ASP A 14 2.97 5.08 1.05
C ASP A 14 2.42 3.67 0.83
N ARG A 15 3.09 2.65 1.36
CA ARG A 15 2.60 1.26 1.28
C ARG A 15 1.23 1.10 1.93
N ILE A 16 1.02 1.68 3.12
CA ILE A 16 -0.27 1.59 3.82
C ILE A 16 -1.35 2.36 3.06
N ILE A 17 -1.08 3.58 2.61
CA ILE A 17 -2.07 4.39 1.88
C ILE A 17 -2.47 3.70 0.57
N LEU A 18 -1.51 3.17 -0.18
CA LEU A 18 -1.77 2.41 -1.40
C LEU A 18 -2.64 1.18 -1.12
N HIS A 19 -2.30 0.41 -0.09
CA HIS A 19 -3.07 -0.75 0.30
C HIS A 19 -4.50 -0.37 0.70
N LEU A 20 -4.68 0.63 1.57
CA LEU A 20 -6.02 1.08 1.96
C LEU A 20 -6.83 1.65 0.79
N TRP A 21 -6.16 2.25 -0.21
CA TRP A 21 -6.79 2.69 -1.45
C TRP A 21 -7.32 1.51 -2.28
N GLU A 22 -6.56 0.42 -2.41
CA GLU A 22 -7.01 -0.81 -3.07
C GLU A 22 -8.22 -1.44 -2.33
N GLN A 23 -8.26 -1.27 -1.00
CA GLN A 23 -9.34 -1.77 -0.14
C GLN A 23 -10.48 -0.77 0.08
N ASP A 24 -10.49 0.40 -0.58
CA ASP A 24 -11.48 1.47 -0.33
C ASP A 24 -12.92 1.02 -0.66
N HIS A 25 -13.08 0.03 -1.55
CA HIS A 25 -14.38 -0.61 -1.83
C HIS A 25 -15.03 -1.25 -0.59
N GLN A 26 -14.28 -1.47 0.50
CA GLN A 26 -14.79 -2.01 1.76
C GLN A 26 -15.29 -0.93 2.74
N ALA A 27 -15.16 0.38 2.44
CA ALA A 27 -15.40 1.45 3.40
C ALA A 27 -16.82 1.43 4.00
N ASP A 28 -17.83 1.13 3.18
CA ASP A 28 -19.24 1.13 3.58
C ASP A 28 -19.76 -0.25 3.99
N LEU A 29 -18.89 -1.27 4.03
CA LEU A 29 -19.29 -2.63 4.37
C LEU A 29 -19.40 -2.84 5.88
N TYR A 30 -20.46 -3.53 6.30
CA TYR A 30 -20.66 -3.96 7.68
C TYR A 30 -19.70 -5.09 8.09
N ILE A 31 -19.44 -6.04 7.18
CA ILE A 31 -18.47 -7.13 7.36
C ILE A 31 -17.34 -6.94 6.35
N VAL A 32 -16.11 -6.84 6.85
CA VAL A 32 -14.91 -6.61 6.04
C VAL A 32 -13.97 -7.81 6.06
N THR A 33 -12.94 -7.78 5.24
CA THR A 33 -11.86 -8.77 5.22
C THR A 33 -10.76 -8.41 6.23
N SER A 34 -9.86 -9.36 6.49
CA SER A 34 -8.71 -9.13 7.38
C SER A 34 -7.71 -8.11 6.81
N GLU A 35 -7.77 -7.80 5.51
CA GLU A 35 -6.85 -6.88 4.82
C GLU A 35 -6.89 -5.46 5.37
N VAL A 36 -8.00 -5.03 5.99
CA VAL A 36 -8.11 -3.71 6.64
C VAL A 36 -7.82 -3.76 8.15
N THR A 37 -7.29 -4.86 8.67
CA THR A 37 -6.84 -5.02 10.06
C THR A 37 -5.34 -4.82 10.19
N ARG A 38 -4.85 -4.70 11.43
CA ARG A 38 -3.41 -4.49 11.68
C ARG A 38 -2.58 -5.65 11.14
N THR A 39 -3.04 -6.88 11.38
CA THR A 39 -2.37 -8.10 10.97
C THR A 39 -2.36 -8.21 9.44
N GLY A 40 -3.52 -8.03 8.79
CA GLY A 40 -3.59 -8.10 7.33
C GLY A 40 -2.73 -7.02 6.65
N ILE A 41 -2.75 -5.77 7.13
CA ILE A 41 -1.88 -4.71 6.62
C ILE A 41 -0.40 -5.05 6.84
N SER A 42 -0.06 -5.65 7.99
CA SER A 42 1.30 -6.10 8.29
C SER A 42 1.78 -7.14 7.27
N GLU A 43 0.93 -8.11 6.95
CA GLU A 43 1.22 -9.19 6.01
C GLU A 43 1.37 -8.66 4.59
N VAL A 44 0.37 -7.92 4.08
CA VAL A 44 0.36 -7.43 2.70
C VAL A 44 1.46 -6.39 2.45
N CYS A 45 1.69 -5.47 3.39
CA CYS A 45 2.74 -4.45 3.23
C CYS A 45 4.15 -4.96 3.59
N ALA A 46 4.29 -6.23 3.99
CA ALA A 46 5.53 -6.84 4.48
C ALA A 46 6.21 -5.99 5.58
N MET A 47 5.47 -5.73 6.65
CA MET A 47 5.92 -4.90 7.77
C MET A 47 5.76 -5.63 9.10
N HIS A 48 6.44 -5.14 10.13
CA HIS A 48 6.22 -5.58 11.50
C HIS A 48 4.96 -4.89 12.08
N PRO A 49 4.07 -5.59 12.82
CA PRO A 49 2.78 -5.02 13.26
C PRO A 49 2.88 -3.71 14.08
N PRO A 50 3.89 -3.53 14.97
CA PRO A 50 4.18 -2.24 15.61
C PRO A 50 4.41 -1.06 14.65
N ASN A 51 5.00 -1.30 13.47
CA ASN A 51 5.21 -0.25 12.48
C ASN A 51 3.89 0.17 11.83
N VAL A 52 2.98 -0.79 11.61
CA VAL A 52 1.61 -0.49 11.18
C VAL A 52 0.93 0.40 12.23
N SER A 53 0.98 0.02 13.51
CA SER A 53 0.37 0.82 14.58
C SER A 53 0.97 2.22 14.69
N ARG A 54 2.29 2.39 14.51
CA ARG A 54 2.94 3.71 14.51
C ARG A 54 2.46 4.57 13.33
N ALA A 55 2.49 4.01 12.12
CA ALA A 55 2.06 4.71 10.92
C ALA A 55 0.57 5.07 10.95
N MET A 56 -0.29 4.18 11.47
CA MET A 56 -1.71 4.48 11.63
C MET A 56 -1.96 5.65 12.58
N ARG A 57 -1.19 5.79 13.68
CA ARG A 57 -1.33 6.97 14.56
C ARG A 57 -1.02 8.27 13.81
N GLU A 58 0.03 8.27 12.99
CA GLU A 58 0.41 9.42 12.17
C GLU A 58 -0.67 9.72 11.11
N LEU A 59 -1.13 8.71 10.38
CA LEU A 59 -2.18 8.84 9.37
C LEU A 59 -3.51 9.35 9.94
N MET A 60 -3.90 8.87 11.13
CA MET A 60 -5.09 9.37 11.84
C MET A 60 -4.90 10.80 12.33
N SER A 61 -3.71 11.14 12.85
CA SER A 61 -3.40 12.51 13.29
C SER A 61 -3.46 13.51 12.13
N ASN A 62 -3.12 13.08 10.91
CA ASN A 62 -3.21 13.89 9.70
C ASN A 62 -4.61 13.88 9.07
N GLY A 63 -5.57 13.15 9.66
CA GLY A 63 -6.95 13.08 9.15
C GLY A 63 -7.12 12.18 7.92
N PHE A 64 -6.11 11.43 7.49
CA PHE A 64 -6.16 10.62 6.26
C PHE A 64 -6.82 9.25 6.45
N VAL A 65 -6.83 8.74 7.68
CA VAL A 65 -7.38 7.42 7.99
C VAL A 65 -8.34 7.54 9.18
N SER A 66 -9.42 6.76 9.13
CA SER A 66 -10.33 6.55 10.25
C SER A 66 -10.25 5.11 10.76
N GLU A 67 -10.36 4.95 12.08
CA GLU A 67 -10.38 3.67 12.76
C GLU A 67 -11.81 3.28 13.13
N HIS A 68 -12.17 2.01 12.90
CA HIS A 68 -13.49 1.46 13.20
C HIS A 68 -13.37 0.09 13.87
N SER A 69 -14.31 -0.23 14.76
CA SER A 69 -14.51 -1.63 15.19
C SER A 69 -15.48 -2.30 14.22
N ARG A 70 -15.10 -3.38 13.55
CA ARG A 70 -15.97 -4.07 12.56
C ARG A 70 -15.88 -5.58 12.66
N SER A 71 -16.93 -6.27 12.22
CA SER A 71 -16.90 -7.72 12.05
C SER A 71 -15.98 -8.06 10.89
N VAL A 72 -15.05 -8.98 11.10
CA VAL A 72 -14.11 -9.45 10.07
C VAL A 72 -14.48 -10.87 9.70
N ARG A 73 -14.47 -11.19 8.41
CA ARG A 73 -14.79 -12.56 7.94
C ARG A 73 -13.87 -13.58 8.61
N GLY A 74 -14.45 -14.61 9.19
CA GLY A 74 -13.72 -15.69 9.87
C GLY A 74 -13.29 -15.38 11.31
N GLU A 75 -13.60 -14.19 11.83
CA GLU A 75 -13.28 -13.80 13.21
C GLU A 75 -14.54 -13.80 14.08
N ASP A 76 -14.46 -14.40 15.26
CA ASP A 76 -15.59 -14.46 16.21
C ASP A 76 -15.87 -13.10 16.87
N ARG A 77 -14.85 -12.25 16.95
CA ARG A 77 -14.92 -10.94 17.62
C ARG A 77 -14.67 -9.81 16.63
N ARG A 78 -15.37 -8.69 16.83
CA ARG A 78 -15.11 -7.46 16.08
C ARG A 78 -13.66 -7.03 16.29
N GLN A 79 -13.01 -6.68 15.19
CA GLN A 79 -11.62 -6.25 15.17
C GLN A 79 -11.53 -4.75 14.90
N LYS A 80 -10.39 -4.18 15.26
CA LYS A 80 -10.01 -2.84 14.85
C LYS A 80 -9.62 -2.85 13.37
N THR A 81 -10.21 -1.95 12.60
CA THR A 81 -10.04 -1.83 11.15
C THR A 81 -9.79 -0.38 10.76
N TRP A 82 -9.14 -0.16 9.63
CA TRP A 82 -8.81 1.17 9.13
C TRP A 82 -9.31 1.36 7.69
N GLN A 83 -9.71 2.58 7.37
CA GLN A 83 -10.07 2.97 6.01
C GLN A 83 -9.69 4.42 5.75
N LEU A 84 -9.55 4.79 4.47
CA LEU A 84 -9.29 6.16 4.08
C LEU A 84 -10.49 7.05 4.41
N THR A 85 -10.19 8.29 4.83
CA THR A 85 -11.17 9.39 4.82
C THR A 85 -11.26 9.99 3.41
N GLU A 86 -12.07 11.02 3.23
CA GLU A 86 -12.09 11.77 1.98
C GLU A 86 -10.73 12.43 1.69
N ASP A 87 -10.13 13.08 2.68
CA ASP A 87 -8.78 13.65 2.56
C ASP A 87 -7.73 12.56 2.30
N GLY A 88 -7.87 11.39 2.94
CA GLY A 88 -7.02 10.24 2.69
C GLY A 88 -7.09 9.73 1.26
N ARG A 89 -8.27 9.75 0.64
CA ARG A 89 -8.45 9.41 -0.77
C ARG A 89 -7.78 10.41 -1.72
N LEU A 90 -7.82 11.71 -1.39
CA LEU A 90 -7.09 12.73 -2.16
C LEU A 90 -5.57 12.53 -2.04
N GLU A 91 -5.08 12.31 -0.82
CA GLU A 91 -3.67 12.04 -0.54
C GLU A 91 -3.18 10.77 -1.24
N ALA A 92 -4.00 9.71 -1.25
CA ALA A 92 -3.69 8.47 -1.96
C ALA A 92 -3.50 8.70 -3.46
N ARG A 93 -4.41 9.44 -4.11
CA ARG A 93 -4.29 9.78 -5.54
C ARG A 93 -3.01 10.54 -5.84
N GLN A 94 -2.65 11.51 -4.99
CA GLN A 94 -1.42 12.28 -5.15
C GLN A 94 -0.17 11.41 -5.02
N ARG A 95 -0.13 10.54 -4.00
CA ARG A 95 0.99 9.59 -3.81
C ARG A 95 1.10 8.60 -4.96
N ILE A 96 -0.02 8.05 -5.44
CA ILE A 96 -0.06 7.18 -6.63
C ILE A 96 0.51 7.91 -7.85
N ALA A 97 0.08 9.16 -8.09
CA ALA A 97 0.58 9.94 -9.22
C ALA A 97 2.10 10.12 -9.17
N ASN A 98 2.65 10.41 -7.99
CA ASN A 98 4.09 10.56 -7.77
C ASN A 98 4.85 9.23 -7.92
N LEU A 99 4.31 8.14 -7.39
CA LEU A 99 4.96 6.83 -7.44
C LEU A 99 4.99 6.26 -8.86
N ARG A 100 3.94 6.52 -9.66
CA ARG A 100 3.87 6.09 -11.06
C ARG A 100 5.00 6.64 -11.93
N THR A 101 5.47 7.85 -11.65
CA THR A 101 6.55 8.49 -12.40
C THR A 101 7.94 8.06 -11.93
N THR A 102 8.04 7.31 -10.83
CA THR A 102 9.32 6.84 -10.29
C THR A 102 9.98 5.86 -11.27
N THR A 103 11.24 6.09 -11.56
CA THR A 103 12.03 5.20 -12.42
C THR A 103 12.45 3.95 -11.67
N VAL A 104 12.22 2.79 -12.27
CA VAL A 104 12.57 1.47 -11.75
C VAL A 104 13.41 0.71 -12.77
N LEU A 105 14.23 -0.22 -12.27
CA LEU A 105 15.01 -1.11 -13.11
C LEU A 105 14.31 -2.46 -13.21
N LEU A 106 14.01 -2.90 -14.43
CA LEU A 106 13.56 -4.24 -14.74
C LEU A 106 14.64 -5.04 -15.44
N ARG A 107 14.83 -6.29 -15.02
CA ARG A 107 15.71 -7.23 -15.74
C ARG A 107 14.89 -7.99 -16.78
N GLY A 108 15.18 -7.77 -18.06
CA GLY A 108 14.59 -8.54 -19.16
C GLY A 108 15.12 -9.97 -19.22
N LYS A 109 14.46 -10.86 -19.97
CA LYS A 109 14.83 -12.28 -20.12
C LYS A 109 16.24 -12.51 -20.66
N ASN A 110 16.75 -11.58 -21.46
CA ASN A 110 18.12 -11.58 -21.98
C ASN A 110 19.17 -11.10 -20.96
N GLY A 111 18.77 -10.84 -19.71
CA GLY A 111 19.64 -10.35 -18.64
C GLY A 111 19.91 -8.85 -18.67
N LYS A 112 19.44 -8.12 -19.71
CA LYS A 112 19.60 -6.67 -19.83
C LYS A 112 18.74 -5.93 -18.81
N LEU A 113 19.31 -4.91 -18.17
CA LEU A 113 18.56 -3.97 -17.33
C LEU A 113 17.88 -2.92 -18.21
N LEU A 114 16.59 -2.71 -17.97
CA LEU A 114 15.75 -1.69 -18.58
C LEU A 114 15.39 -0.70 -17.50
N GLU A 115 15.73 0.56 -17.73
CA GLU A 115 15.30 1.68 -16.90
C GLU A 115 13.99 2.23 -17.48
N ILE A 116 12.91 2.13 -16.70
CA ILE A 116 11.56 2.50 -17.13
C ILE A 116 10.79 3.13 -15.98
N ARG A 117 9.68 3.79 -16.28
CA ARG A 117 8.76 4.27 -15.24
C ARG A 117 8.01 3.10 -14.60
N ALA A 118 7.68 3.24 -13.32
CA ALA A 118 6.94 2.23 -12.57
C ALA A 118 5.58 1.89 -13.21
N ASP A 119 4.89 2.87 -13.78
CA ASP A 119 3.61 2.67 -14.47
C ASP A 119 3.71 1.91 -15.81
N GLU A 120 4.89 1.82 -16.40
CA GLU A 120 5.15 1.06 -17.62
C GLU A 120 5.58 -0.38 -17.35
N ALA A 121 5.91 -0.71 -16.10
CA ALA A 121 6.53 -1.98 -15.72
C ALA A 121 5.68 -3.19 -16.09
N ALA A 122 4.38 -3.18 -15.75
CA ALA A 122 3.49 -4.30 -16.05
C ALA A 122 3.43 -4.62 -17.55
N LYS A 123 3.27 -3.60 -18.41
CA LYS A 123 3.22 -3.78 -19.87
C LYS A 123 4.50 -4.38 -20.43
N LYS A 124 5.66 -3.97 -19.89
CA LYS A 124 6.98 -4.47 -20.32
C LYS A 124 7.27 -5.87 -19.80
N LEU A 125 6.64 -6.29 -18.70
CA LEU A 125 6.71 -7.67 -18.21
C LEU A 125 5.85 -8.62 -19.04
N GLU A 126 4.65 -8.20 -19.46
CA GLU A 126 3.74 -9.03 -20.29
C GLU A 126 4.25 -9.27 -21.71
N THR A 127 5.02 -8.33 -22.26
CA THR A 127 5.49 -8.37 -23.66
C THR A 127 6.84 -9.10 -23.83
N ASN A 128 7.54 -9.44 -22.74
CA ASN A 128 8.86 -10.10 -22.79
C ASN A 128 8.78 -11.58 -22.43
#